data_AF-T1FFB8-F1
#
_entry.id   AF-T1FFB8-F1
#
_cell.length_a   1.000
_cell.length_b   1.000
_cell.length_c   1.000
_cell.angle_alpha   90.00
_cell.angle_beta   90.00
_cell.angle_gamma   90.00
#
_symmetry.space_group_name_H-M   'P 1'
#
loop_
_entity.id
_entity.type
_entity.pdbx_description
1 polymer ?
#
loop_
_entity_poly.entity_id
_entity_poly.type
_entity_poly.pdbx_seq_one_letter_code
_entity_poly.pdbx_strand_id
1 'polypeptide(L)'
;MNSVQRNVTATLDRENRIVKVYVAVEYEVYTSYKSDVNKTARIKATLFAEASKYYQERDILITILGLEIWNISKITLKPNATQHDLLNEYDLYNKKYIIPNNPGLDTSMLVV
;
A
#
# COMPACT_ATOMS: atom_id res chain seq x y z
N MET A 1 -26.80 -25.21 37.87
CA MET A 1 -25.75 -24.65 36.98
C MET A 1 -26.41 -23.58 36.13
N ASN A 2 -26.11 -22.31 36.38
CA ASN A 2 -26.67 -21.20 35.61
C ASN A 2 -25.81 -20.99 34.37
N SER A 3 -26.35 -21.26 33.18
CA SER A 3 -25.70 -20.91 31.92
C SER A 3 -25.80 -19.39 31.73
N VAL A 4 -24.69 -18.68 31.88
CA VAL A 4 -24.59 -17.30 31.42
C VAL A 4 -24.66 -17.32 29.89
N GLN A 5 -25.84 -17.09 29.33
CA GLN A 5 -25.95 -16.69 27.93
C GLN A 5 -25.28 -15.32 27.81
N ARG A 6 -24.03 -15.33 27.36
CA ARG A 6 -23.42 -14.11 26.84
C ARG A 6 -24.14 -13.78 25.55
N ASN A 7 -25.08 -12.83 25.62
CA ASN A 7 -25.45 -12.06 24.45
C ASN A 7 -24.19 -11.32 24.00
N VAL A 8 -23.37 -11.98 23.18
CA VAL A 8 -22.36 -11.33 22.37
C VAL A 8 -23.13 -10.70 21.21
N THR A 9 -23.93 -9.68 21.53
CA THR A 9 -24.44 -8.76 20.53
C THR A 9 -23.19 -8.20 19.86
N ALA A 10 -23.03 -8.45 18.57
CA ALA A 10 -21.90 -7.98 17.79
C ALA A 10 -21.85 -6.45 17.80
N THR A 11 -21.28 -5.88 18.87
CA THR A 11 -20.83 -4.48 18.96
C THR A 11 -19.44 -4.40 18.32
N LEU A 12 -19.30 -4.98 17.12
CA LEU A 12 -18.33 -4.50 16.14
C LEU A 12 -19.02 -3.32 15.43
N ASP A 13 -19.35 -2.31 16.23
CA ASP A 13 -19.91 -1.04 15.77
C ASP A 13 -18.86 -0.41 14.86
N ARG A 14 -19.13 -0.42 13.56
CA ARG A 14 -18.70 0.48 12.47
C ARG A 14 -17.58 1.50 12.75
N GLU A 15 -16.47 1.11 13.34
CA GLU A 15 -15.25 1.89 13.29
C GLU A 15 -14.72 1.75 11.87
N ASN A 16 -14.72 2.85 11.11
CA ASN A 16 -14.08 2.90 9.81
C ASN A 16 -12.67 2.30 9.93
N ARG A 17 -12.43 1.18 9.25
CA ARG A 17 -11.13 0.53 9.26
C ARG A 17 -10.19 1.36 8.39
N ILE A 18 -9.29 2.11 9.03
CA ILE A 18 -8.28 2.88 8.31
C ILE A 18 -7.13 1.94 7.97
N VAL A 19 -6.85 1.76 6.69
CA VAL A 19 -5.67 1.04 6.20
C VAL A 19 -4.65 2.06 5.72
N LYS A 20 -3.54 2.16 6.45
CA LYS A 20 -2.41 3.04 6.13
C LYS A 20 -1.46 2.31 5.20
N VAL A 21 -1.31 2.84 3.99
CA VAL A 21 -0.53 2.24 2.91
C VAL A 21 0.71 3.07 2.61
N TYR A 22 1.84 2.42 2.43
CA TYR A 22 3.04 3.01 1.85
C TYR A 22 3.12 2.61 0.38
N VAL A 23 3.30 3.58 -0.49
CA VAL A 23 3.28 3.37 -1.94
C VAL A 23 4.68 3.64 -2.48
N ALA A 24 5.33 2.61 -3.02
CA ALA A 24 6.55 2.76 -3.79
C ALA A 24 6.22 2.71 -5.29
N VAL A 25 6.67 3.69 -6.07
CA VAL A 25 6.48 3.76 -7.52
C VAL A 25 7.80 3.44 -8.20
N GLU A 26 7.79 2.39 -9.02
CA GLU A 26 8.96 1.88 -9.72
C GLU A 26 9.43 2.87 -10.82
N TYR A 27 10.70 2.76 -11.20
CA TYR A 27 11.36 3.67 -12.15
C TYR A 27 10.74 3.66 -13.56
N GLU A 28 10.33 2.51 -14.10
CA GLU A 28 9.63 2.37 -15.37
C GLU A 28 8.29 3.13 -15.34
N VAL A 29 7.55 3.03 -14.23
CA VAL A 29 6.32 3.80 -14.04
C VAL A 29 6.63 5.29 -14.00
N TYR A 30 7.65 5.73 -13.26
CA TYR A 30 8.07 7.13 -13.21
C TYR A 30 8.46 7.67 -14.59
N THR A 31 9.23 6.91 -15.37
CA THR A 31 9.65 7.31 -16.72
C THR A 31 8.48 7.35 -17.70
N SER A 32 7.46 6.50 -17.54
CA SER A 32 6.21 6.56 -18.33
C SER A 32 5.46 7.90 -18.17
N TYR A 33 5.65 8.57 -17.03
CA TYR A 33 5.12 9.92 -16.78
C TYR A 33 6.09 11.04 -17.19
N LYS A 34 7.04 10.75 -18.09
CA LYS A 34 8.08 11.66 -18.58
C LYS A 34 9.03 12.13 -17.48
N SER A 35 9.27 11.29 -16.48
CA SER A 35 10.17 11.59 -15.37
C SER A 35 9.78 12.87 -14.61
N ASP A 36 8.47 13.09 -14.43
CA ASP A 36 7.92 14.21 -13.69
C ASP A 36 7.36 13.71 -12.35
N VAL A 37 8.06 14.03 -11.26
CA VAL A 37 7.70 13.59 -9.91
C VAL A 37 6.33 14.14 -9.49
N ASN A 38 6.04 15.40 -9.79
CA ASN A 38 4.79 16.05 -9.40
C ASN A 38 3.60 15.46 -10.15
N LYS A 39 3.77 15.25 -11.46
CA LYS A 39 2.75 14.60 -12.28
C LYS A 39 2.51 13.16 -11.83
N THR A 40 3.57 12.40 -11.58
CA THR A 40 3.48 11.02 -11.10
C THR A 40 2.76 10.97 -9.76
N ALA A 41 3.18 11.79 -8.79
CA ALA A 41 2.57 11.84 -7.46
C ALA A 41 1.09 12.22 -7.53
N ARG A 42 0.73 13.25 -8.29
CA ARG A 42 -0.67 13.67 -8.46
C ARG A 42 -1.52 12.56 -9.04
N ILE A 43 -1.07 11.92 -10.12
CA ILE A 43 -1.83 10.84 -10.78
C ILE A 43 -2.00 9.65 -9.83
N LYS A 44 -0.93 9.22 -9.14
CA LYS A 44 -1.02 8.10 -8.20
C LYS A 44 -1.93 8.45 -7.01
N ALA A 45 -1.78 9.63 -6.40
CA ALA A 45 -2.67 10.07 -5.33
C ALA A 45 -4.15 10.07 -5.74
N THR A 46 -4.48 10.54 -6.95
CA THR A 46 -5.85 10.46 -7.50
C THR A 46 -6.34 9.02 -7.60
N LEU A 47 -5.53 8.11 -8.16
CA LEU A 47 -5.91 6.69 -8.30
C LEU A 47 -6.16 6.03 -6.94
N PHE A 48 -5.35 6.33 -5.93
CA PHE A 48 -5.58 5.82 -4.57
C PHE A 48 -6.81 6.44 -3.91
N ALA A 49 -7.10 7.72 -4.15
CA ALA A 49 -8.33 8.33 -3.66
C ALA A 49 -9.57 7.67 -4.31
N GLU A 50 -9.50 7.34 -5.60
CA GLU A 50 -10.55 6.58 -6.29
C GLU A 50 -10.68 5.15 -5.77
N ALA A 51 -9.56 4.44 -5.59
CA ALA A 51 -9.56 3.11 -4.97
C ALA A 51 -10.16 3.17 -3.56
N SER A 52 -9.80 4.17 -2.75
CA SER A 52 -10.38 4.33 -1.42
C SER A 52 -11.89 4.51 -1.45
N LYS A 53 -12.47 5.20 -2.44
CA LYS A 53 -13.93 5.34 -2.57
C LYS A 53 -14.60 3.97 -2.75
N TYR A 54 -14.00 3.08 -3.53
CA TYR A 54 -14.50 1.72 -3.70
C TYR A 54 -14.46 0.92 -2.38
N TYR A 55 -13.39 1.06 -1.59
CA TYR A 55 -13.27 0.37 -0.30
C TYR A 55 -14.15 0.97 0.81
N GLN A 56 -14.52 2.25 0.69
CA GLN A 56 -15.45 2.89 1.62
C GLN A 56 -16.84 2.24 1.61
N GLU A 57 -17.25 1.59 0.52
CA GLU A 57 -18.47 0.75 0.48
C GLU A 57 -18.44 -0.42 1.46
N ARG A 58 -17.26 -0.77 1.99
CA ARG A 58 -17.02 -1.84 2.99
C ARG A 58 -16.49 -1.30 4.31
N ASP A 59 -16.74 -0.02 4.59
CA ASP A 59 -16.27 0.71 5.78
C ASP A 59 -14.74 0.66 5.94
N ILE A 60 -14.00 0.69 4.83
CA ILE A 60 -12.53 0.74 4.80
C ILE A 60 -12.08 2.06 4.16
N LEU A 61 -11.31 2.85 4.90
CA LEU A 61 -10.64 4.04 4.39
C LEU A 61 -9.18 3.69 4.08
N ILE A 62 -8.78 3.79 2.81
CA ILE A 62 -7.37 3.68 2.43
C ILE A 62 -6.75 5.06 2.53
N THR A 63 -5.65 5.17 3.27
CA THR A 63 -4.88 6.40 3.38
C THR A 63 -3.42 6.15 3.00
N ILE A 64 -2.82 7.09 2.27
CA ILE A 64 -1.41 7.00 1.90
C ILE A 64 -0.59 7.61 3.03
N LEU A 65 0.16 6.77 3.74
CA LEU A 65 1.09 7.20 4.79
C LEU A 65 2.37 7.78 4.20
N GLY A 66 2.83 7.22 3.07
CA GLY A 66 4.03 7.65 2.37
C GLY A 66 3.96 7.29 0.90
N LEU A 67 4.52 8.16 0.06
CA LEU A 67 4.64 7.95 -1.37
C LEU A 67 6.11 8.15 -1.76
N GLU A 68 6.74 7.06 -2.18
CA GLU A 68 8.10 7.05 -2.69
C GLU A 68 8.08 6.88 -4.21
N ILE A 69 8.83 7.71 -4.92
CA ILE A 69 8.97 7.60 -6.38
C ILE A 69 10.44 7.36 -6.69
N TRP A 70 10.73 6.23 -7.34
CA TRP A 70 12.10 5.83 -7.65
C TRP A 70 12.56 6.51 -8.93
N ASN A 71 13.45 7.50 -8.79
CA ASN A 71 14.11 8.15 -9.93
C ASN A 71 15.25 7.30 -10.53
N ILE A 72 15.61 6.21 -9.86
CA ILE A 72 16.54 5.16 -10.29
C ILE A 72 15.93 3.84 -9.79
N SER A 73 15.99 2.77 -10.59
CA SER A 73 15.44 1.48 -10.15
C SER A 73 16.20 0.95 -8.92
N LYS A 74 15.45 0.55 -7.89
CA LYS A 74 15.99 0.01 -6.64
C LYS A 74 15.97 -1.52 -6.57
N ILE A 75 15.25 -2.15 -7.50
CA ILE A 75 15.16 -3.60 -7.64
C ILE A 75 15.62 -3.95 -9.04
N THR A 76 16.72 -4.68 -9.16
CA THR A 76 17.22 -5.15 -10.45
C THR A 76 16.97 -6.64 -10.56
N LEU A 77 16.12 -7.02 -11.51
CA LEU A 77 15.78 -8.41 -11.76
C LEU A 77 16.68 -9.05 -12.81
N LYS A 78 16.81 -10.37 -12.75
CA LYS A 78 17.43 -11.16 -13.82
C LYS A 78 16.50 -11.17 -15.04
N PRO A 79 17.02 -11.34 -16.28
CA PRO A 79 16.19 -11.32 -17.50
C PRO A 79 15.05 -12.34 -17.55
N ASN A 80 15.15 -13.43 -16.80
CA ASN A 80 14.14 -14.49 -16.69
C ASN A 80 13.33 -14.44 -15.39
N ALA A 81 13.40 -13.31 -14.67
CA ALA A 81 12.65 -13.14 -13.44
C ALA A 81 11.15 -13.09 -13.69
N THR A 82 10.41 -13.58 -12.71
CA THR A 82 8.96 -13.60 -12.67
C THR A 82 8.42 -12.47 -11.79
N GLN A 83 7.11 -12.26 -11.83
CA GLN A 83 6.43 -11.35 -10.90
C GLN A 83 6.61 -11.77 -9.44
N HIS A 84 6.79 -13.07 -9.17
CA HIS A 84 7.04 -13.57 -7.82
C HIS A 84 8.43 -13.16 -7.33
N ASP A 85 9.44 -13.18 -8.21
CA ASP A 85 10.79 -12.69 -7.89
C ASP A 85 10.78 -11.20 -7.57
N LEU A 86 10.01 -10.40 -8.34
CA LEU A 86 9.81 -8.99 -8.03
C LEU A 86 9.18 -8.77 -6.66
N LEU A 87 8.14 -9.54 -6.32
CA LEU A 87 7.48 -9.44 -5.01
C LEU A 87 8.45 -9.80 -3.87
N ASN A 88 9.30 -10.81 -4.07
CA ASN A 88 10.30 -11.22 -3.09
C ASN A 88 11.36 -10.14 -2.86
N GLU A 89 11.90 -9.56 -3.93
CA GLU A 89 12.86 -8.45 -3.82
C GLU A 89 12.22 -7.20 -3.19
N TYR A 90 10.96 -6.92 -3.51
CA TYR A 90 10.24 -5.83 -2.89
C TYR A 90 9.96 -6.06 -1.40
N ASP A 91 9.62 -7.29 -1.00
CA ASP A 91 9.43 -7.64 0.42
C ASP A 91 10.74 -7.47 1.22
N LEU A 92 11.88 -7.85 0.63
CA LEU A 92 13.20 -7.59 1.21
C LEU A 92 13.49 -6.10 1.37
N TYR A 93 13.22 -5.30 0.33
CA TYR A 93 13.32 -3.84 0.39
C TYR A 93 12.42 -3.24 1.47
N ASN A 94 11.16 -3.69 1.52
CA ASN A 94 10.15 -3.22 2.45
C ASN A 94 10.55 -3.46 3.92
N LYS A 95 11.00 -4.68 4.24
CA LYS A 95 11.50 -5.03 5.58
C LYS A 95 12.72 -4.23 6.00
N LYS A 96 13.60 -3.89 5.05
CA LYS A 96 14.85 -3.18 5.33
C LYS A 96 14.67 -1.66 5.44
N TYR A 97 13.85 -1.06 4.59
CA TYR A 97 13.83 0.40 4.42
C TYR A 97 12.48 1.06 4.67
N ILE A 98 11.36 0.36 4.50
CA ILE A 98 10.02 0.98 4.65
C ILE A 98 9.47 0.73 6.05
N ILE A 99 9.27 -0.53 6.44
CA ILE A 99 8.65 -0.90 7.72
C ILE A 99 9.36 -0.26 8.93
N PRO A 100 10.71 -0.31 9.05
CA PRO A 100 11.39 0.27 10.21
C PRO A 100 11.25 1.80 10.32
N ASN A 101 11.03 2.48 9.19
CA ASN A 101 10.98 3.95 9.12
C ASN A 101 9.54 4.51 9.13
N ASN A 102 8.53 3.65 9.11
CA ASN A 102 7.12 4.05 9.04
C ASN A 102 6.30 3.30 10.10
N PRO A 103 6.47 3.60 11.41
CA PRO A 103 5.73 2.94 12.47
C PRO A 103 4.22 3.17 12.31
N GLY A 104 3.42 2.11 12.48
CA GLY A 104 1.97 2.16 12.29
C GLY A 104 1.52 2.07 10.83
N LEU A 105 2.40 1.68 9.92
CA LEU A 105 2.07 1.22 8.58
C LEU A 105 1.34 -0.14 8.65
N ASP A 106 0.22 -0.28 7.94
CA ASP A 106 -0.51 -1.56 7.86
C ASP A 106 -0.01 -2.42 6.70
N THR A 107 0.34 -1.79 5.57
CA THR A 107 0.83 -2.50 4.38
C THR A 107 1.60 -1.58 3.45
N SER A 108 2.43 -2.14 2.58
CA SER A 108 3.11 -1.41 1.51
C SER A 108 2.83 -2.05 0.16
N MET A 109 2.88 -1.27 -0.91
CA MET A 109 2.78 -1.80 -2.26
C MET A 109 3.77 -1.16 -3.22
N LEU A 110 4.23 -1.98 -4.16
CA LEU A 110 5.00 -1.55 -5.32
C LEU A 110 4.06 -1.35 -6.50
N VAL A 111 4.14 -0.19 -7.13
CA VAL A 111 3.45 0.13 -8.38
C VAL A 111 4.44 -0.05 -9.52
N VAL A 112 4.19 -1.08 -10.35
CA VAL A 112 4.92 -1.42 -11.58
C VAL A 112 4.04 -1.30 -12.80
#